data_AF-A0A814DS31-F1
#
_entry.id   AF-A0A814DS31-F1
#
_cell.length_a   1.000
_cell.length_b   1.000
_cell.length_c   1.000
_cell.angle_alpha   90.00
_cell.angle_beta   90.00
_cell.angle_gamma   90.00
#
_symmetry.space_group_name_H-M   'P 1'
#
loop_
_entity.id
_entity.type
_entity.pdbx_description
1 polymer ?
#
loop_
_entity_poly.entity_id
_entity_poly.type
_entity_poly.pdbx_seq_one_letter_code
_entity_poly.pdbx_strand_id
1 'polypeptide(L)'
;MVNCLHVAGNDHLLSGSKDTTIKYWQLSTLECIRTFSGHRGFVTCIERLDEKTFLSGSKDNTIKMWNLETGECLKSLPGHSDFIKVIQGSKDNQILSLSNDGELKQWDIKTNSSFSFKSDDNEKISYFRILKSGNLITAYSKGRAKLWSSKEFELKDDEGDYNSENFFRCSLM
;
A
#
# COMPACT_ATOMS: atom_id res chain seq x y z
N MET A 1 -21.44 -0.16 -1.53
CA MET A 1 -20.73 1.01 -2.09
C MET A 1 -19.30 0.58 -2.37
N VAL A 2 -18.84 0.74 -3.61
CA VAL A 2 -17.44 0.54 -3.98
C VAL A 2 -16.61 1.72 -3.44
N ASN A 3 -15.53 1.43 -2.75
CA ASN A 3 -14.64 2.43 -2.15
C ASN A 3 -13.37 2.65 -2.98
N CYS A 4 -12.83 1.61 -3.61
CA CYS A 4 -11.59 1.68 -4.38
C CYS A 4 -11.65 0.78 -5.62
N LEU A 5 -10.85 1.15 -6.62
CA LEU A 5 -10.73 0.46 -7.90
C LEU A 5 -9.25 0.36 -8.27
N HIS A 6 -8.86 -0.71 -8.96
CA HIS A 6 -7.52 -0.88 -9.51
C HIS A 6 -7.58 -1.63 -10.84
N VAL A 7 -6.89 -1.13 -11.87
CA VAL A 7 -6.79 -1.80 -13.17
C VAL A 7 -5.87 -3.02 -13.01
N ALA A 8 -6.41 -4.22 -13.23
CA ALA A 8 -5.69 -5.47 -12.99
C ALA A 8 -5.04 -6.06 -14.26
N GLY A 9 -5.37 -5.48 -15.43
CA GLY A 9 -4.85 -5.82 -16.74
C GLY A 9 -5.59 -5.00 -17.81
N ASN A 10 -5.30 -5.25 -19.09
CA ASN A 10 -5.91 -4.47 -20.18
C ASN A 10 -7.44 -4.55 -20.24
N ASP A 11 -8.03 -5.68 -19.84
CA ASP A 11 -9.49 -5.94 -19.87
C ASP A 11 -10.04 -6.37 -18.50
N HIS A 12 -9.33 -6.05 -17.43
CA HIS A 12 -9.66 -6.53 -16.09
C HIS A 12 -9.56 -5.45 -15.02
N LEU A 13 -10.47 -5.53 -14.04
CA LEU A 13 -10.59 -4.56 -12.95
C LEU A 13 -10.74 -5.27 -11.60
N LEU A 14 -10.14 -4.71 -10.56
CA LEU A 14 -10.41 -5.05 -9.18
C LEU A 14 -11.20 -3.93 -8.51
N SER A 15 -12.20 -4.29 -7.70
CA SER A 15 -12.98 -3.35 -6.90
C SER A 15 -13.05 -3.76 -5.44
N GLY A 16 -12.79 -2.84 -4.51
CA GLY A 16 -12.95 -3.05 -3.07
C GLY A 16 -14.18 -2.31 -2.54
N SER A 17 -14.94 -2.95 -1.64
CA SER A 17 -16.26 -2.46 -1.22
C SER A 17 -16.40 -2.35 0.31
N LYS A 18 -17.41 -1.58 0.74
CA LYS A 18 -17.88 -1.53 2.13
C LYS A 18 -18.52 -2.84 2.61
N ASP A 19 -18.85 -3.76 1.70
CA ASP A 19 -19.31 -5.10 2.05
C ASP A 19 -18.18 -6.06 2.47
N THR A 20 -16.96 -5.53 2.66
CA THR A 20 -15.73 -6.24 3.05
C THR A 20 -15.18 -7.20 1.99
N THR A 21 -15.76 -7.22 0.79
CA THR A 21 -15.28 -8.05 -0.32
C THR A 21 -14.48 -7.26 -1.35
N ILE A 22 -13.73 -8.02 -2.13
CA ILE A 22 -13.08 -7.57 -3.35
C ILE A 22 -13.67 -8.35 -4.51
N LYS A 23 -13.84 -7.71 -5.66
CA LYS A 23 -14.31 -8.37 -6.87
C LYS A 23 -13.34 -8.16 -8.02
N TYR A 24 -13.15 -9.20 -8.81
CA TYR A 24 -12.38 -9.20 -10.05
C TYR A 24 -13.33 -9.35 -11.22
N TRP A 25 -13.21 -8.44 -12.19
CA TRP A 25 -14.16 -8.26 -13.27
C TRP A 25 -13.49 -8.39 -14.63
N GLN A 26 -14.21 -8.98 -15.58
CA GLN A 26 -13.90 -8.87 -17.00
C GLN A 26 -14.65 -7.67 -17.57
N LEU A 27 -13.95 -6.70 -18.15
CA LEU A 27 -14.56 -5.44 -18.58
C LEU A 27 -15.34 -5.60 -19.89
N SER A 28 -14.86 -6.43 -20.82
CA SER A 28 -15.55 -6.72 -22.08
C SER A 28 -16.93 -7.36 -21.91
N THR A 29 -17.13 -8.18 -20.86
CA THR A 29 -18.41 -8.86 -20.57
C THR A 29 -19.16 -8.26 -19.39
N LEU A 30 -18.50 -7.42 -18.59
CA LEU A 30 -18.98 -6.89 -17.31
C LEU A 30 -19.30 -7.99 -16.28
N GLU A 31 -18.72 -9.17 -16.44
CA GLU A 31 -18.93 -10.29 -15.53
C GLU A 31 -17.98 -10.24 -14.34
N CYS A 32 -18.52 -10.57 -13.16
CA CYS A 32 -17.73 -10.78 -11.95
C CYS A 32 -17.10 -12.18 -12.02
N ILE A 33 -15.84 -12.26 -12.43
CA ILE A 33 -15.08 -13.51 -12.49
C ILE A 33 -14.92 -14.11 -11.09
N ARG A 34 -14.63 -13.27 -10.09
CA ARG A 34 -14.30 -13.74 -8.74
C ARG A 34 -14.66 -12.74 -7.65
N THR A 35 -15.05 -13.26 -6.50
CA THR A 35 -15.21 -12.50 -5.25
C THR A 35 -14.23 -13.03 -4.21
N PHE A 36 -13.45 -12.15 -3.59
CA PHE A 36 -12.53 -12.46 -2.51
C PHE A 36 -13.13 -11.97 -1.19
N SER A 37 -13.31 -12.90 -0.26
CA SER A 37 -13.91 -12.66 1.05
C SER A 37 -12.89 -13.03 2.12
N GLY A 38 -12.76 -12.19 3.15
CA GLY A 38 -11.87 -12.46 4.29
C GLY A 38 -11.45 -11.24 5.08
N HIS A 39 -11.60 -10.04 4.53
CA HIS A 39 -11.54 -8.81 5.35
C HIS A 39 -12.77 -8.72 6.27
N ARG A 40 -12.54 -8.15 7.47
CA ARG A 40 -13.58 -7.91 8.49
C ARG A 40 -14.03 -6.46 8.52
N GLY A 41 -13.43 -5.61 7.70
CA GLY A 41 -13.72 -4.20 7.54
C GLY A 41 -13.82 -3.83 6.07
N PHE A 42 -14.20 -2.59 5.80
CA PHE A 42 -14.30 -2.09 4.43
C PHE A 42 -12.96 -2.16 3.74
N VAL A 43 -12.94 -2.61 2.49
CA VAL A 43 -11.74 -2.52 1.67
C VAL A 43 -11.57 -1.07 1.24
N THR A 44 -10.38 -0.50 1.49
CA THR A 44 -10.09 0.93 1.32
C THR A 44 -9.12 1.20 0.19
N CYS A 45 -8.23 0.25 -0.13
CA CYS A 45 -7.27 0.36 -1.22
C CYS A 45 -6.90 -1.02 -1.76
N ILE A 46 -6.51 -1.07 -3.03
CA ILE A 46 -6.08 -2.27 -3.76
C ILE A 46 -4.88 -1.89 -4.62
N GLU A 47 -3.89 -2.78 -4.68
CA GLU A 47 -2.71 -2.63 -5.53
C GLU A 47 -2.35 -3.97 -6.19
N ARG A 48 -2.05 -3.96 -7.49
CA ARG A 48 -1.50 -5.12 -8.18
C ARG A 48 -0.02 -5.31 -7.83
N LEU A 49 0.38 -6.50 -7.43
CA LEU A 49 1.78 -6.80 -7.07
C LEU A 49 2.55 -7.45 -8.22
N ASP A 50 1.94 -8.45 -8.85
CA ASP A 50 2.45 -9.15 -10.03
C ASP A 50 1.27 -9.70 -10.87
N GLU A 51 1.51 -10.56 -11.86
CA GLU A 51 0.47 -11.14 -12.73
C GLU A 51 -0.44 -12.18 -12.06
N LYS A 52 -0.15 -12.60 -10.82
CA LYS A 52 -0.91 -13.63 -10.09
C LYS A 52 -1.39 -13.16 -8.74
N THR A 53 -0.80 -12.12 -8.18
CA THR A 53 -1.10 -11.65 -6.83
C THR A 53 -1.43 -10.16 -6.75
N PHE A 54 -2.28 -9.81 -5.79
CA PHE A 54 -2.61 -8.42 -5.48
C PHE A 54 -2.73 -8.23 -3.97
N LEU A 55 -2.65 -6.97 -3.56
CA LEU A 55 -2.74 -6.53 -2.18
C LEU A 55 -4.03 -5.76 -1.95
N SER A 56 -4.54 -5.84 -0.73
CA SER A 56 -5.65 -5.02 -0.28
C SER A 56 -5.46 -4.53 1.14
N GLY A 57 -5.89 -3.29 1.37
CA GLY A 57 -5.94 -2.67 2.68
C GLY A 57 -7.36 -2.45 3.12
N SER A 58 -7.58 -2.47 4.43
CA SER A 58 -8.93 -2.49 5.00
C SER A 58 -9.06 -1.66 6.29
N LYS A 59 -10.31 -1.35 6.63
CA LYS A 59 -10.72 -0.83 7.95
C LYS A 59 -10.62 -1.85 9.09
N ASP A 60 -10.23 -3.08 8.81
CA ASP A 60 -9.84 -4.04 9.85
C ASP A 60 -8.36 -3.91 10.26
N ASN A 61 -7.67 -2.87 9.78
CA ASN A 61 -6.28 -2.54 10.07
C ASN A 61 -5.26 -3.57 9.54
N THR A 62 -5.69 -4.46 8.64
CA THR A 62 -4.83 -5.46 8.01
C THR A 62 -4.59 -5.18 6.54
N ILE A 63 -3.45 -5.66 6.07
CA ILE A 63 -3.16 -5.83 4.65
C ILE A 63 -3.28 -7.32 4.33
N LYS A 64 -3.92 -7.66 3.22
CA LYS A 64 -3.99 -9.04 2.74
C LYS A 64 -3.39 -9.16 1.34
N MET A 65 -2.71 -10.27 1.11
CA MET A 65 -2.21 -10.67 -0.20
C MET A 65 -3.04 -11.84 -0.70
N TRP A 66 -3.45 -11.77 -1.95
CA TRP A 66 -4.39 -12.72 -2.55
C TRP A 66 -3.81 -13.31 -3.82
N ASN A 67 -4.15 -14.56 -4.09
CA ASN A 67 -3.97 -15.17 -5.40
C ASN A 67 -5.20 -14.86 -6.27
N LEU A 68 -4.98 -14.18 -7.40
CA LEU A 68 -6.02 -13.74 -8.32
C LEU A 68 -6.74 -14.93 -8.99
N GLU A 69 -5.98 -15.98 -9.34
CA GLU A 69 -6.49 -17.16 -10.03
C GLU A 69 -7.32 -18.04 -9.09
N THR A 70 -6.83 -18.32 -7.88
CA THR A 70 -7.48 -19.26 -6.94
C THR A 70 -8.51 -18.58 -6.05
N GLY A 71 -8.34 -17.29 -5.75
CA GLY A 71 -9.16 -16.58 -4.76
C GLY A 71 -8.66 -16.68 -3.33
N GLU A 72 -7.56 -17.39 -3.10
CA GLU A 72 -7.06 -17.66 -1.77
C GLU A 72 -6.34 -16.45 -1.17
N CYS A 73 -6.53 -16.26 0.14
CA CYS A 73 -5.75 -15.32 0.94
C CYS A 73 -4.38 -15.96 1.26
N LEU A 74 -3.32 -15.52 0.58
CA LEU A 74 -1.97 -16.05 0.75
C LEU A 74 -1.32 -15.57 2.05
N LYS A 75 -1.52 -14.30 2.42
CA LYS A 75 -0.95 -13.68 3.62
C LYS A 75 -1.92 -12.67 4.22
N SER A 76 -1.80 -12.50 5.54
CA SER A 76 -2.45 -11.43 6.30
C SER A 76 -1.39 -10.76 7.15
N LEU A 77 -1.20 -9.45 6.97
CA LEU A 77 -0.19 -8.64 7.62
C LEU A 77 -0.87 -7.70 8.63
N PRO A 78 -0.91 -8.08 9.92
CA PRO A 78 -1.37 -7.21 11.00
C PRO A 78 -0.23 -6.29 11.48
N GLY A 79 -0.56 -5.10 11.97
CA GLY A 79 0.44 -4.24 12.62
C GLY A 79 0.14 -2.74 12.59
N HIS A 80 -0.76 -2.30 11.72
CA HIS A 80 -1.34 -0.96 11.84
C HIS A 80 -2.39 -0.92 12.96
N SER A 81 -2.54 0.23 13.60
CA SER A 81 -3.51 0.44 14.68
C SER A 81 -4.81 1.11 14.21
N ASP A 82 -4.86 1.51 12.94
CA ASP A 82 -6.02 2.09 12.28
C ASP A 82 -6.08 1.66 10.79
N PHE A 83 -7.10 2.12 10.07
CA PHE A 83 -7.38 1.65 8.72
C PHE A 83 -6.28 2.02 7.72
N ILE A 84 -6.06 1.13 6.76
CA ILE A 84 -5.08 1.33 5.69
C ILE A 84 -5.63 2.36 4.69
N LYS A 85 -4.83 3.37 4.34
CA LYS A 85 -5.18 4.39 3.34
C LYS A 85 -4.63 4.08 1.96
N VAL A 86 -3.37 3.66 1.92
CA VAL A 86 -2.60 3.46 0.68
C VAL A 86 -1.69 2.26 0.86
N ILE A 87 -1.53 1.48 -0.20
CA ILE A 87 -0.56 0.39 -0.31
C ILE A 87 0.12 0.52 -1.67
N GLN A 88 1.43 0.26 -1.72
CA GLN A 88 2.15 0.07 -2.98
C GLN A 88 3.17 -1.06 -2.85
N GLY A 89 3.31 -1.86 -3.90
CA GLY A 89 4.40 -2.81 -4.05
C GLY A 89 5.70 -2.08 -4.36
N SER A 90 6.79 -2.50 -3.73
CA SER A 90 8.16 -2.14 -4.11
C SER A 90 8.81 -3.30 -4.86
N LYS A 91 10.02 -3.07 -5.40
CA LYS A 91 10.88 -4.14 -5.89
C LYS A 91 11.22 -5.09 -4.73
N ASP A 92 11.61 -6.33 -5.04
CA ASP A 92 12.15 -7.31 -4.09
C ASP A 92 11.19 -7.87 -3.02
N ASN A 93 9.88 -7.97 -3.31
CA ASN A 93 8.85 -8.50 -2.41
C ASN A 93 8.66 -7.67 -1.12
N GLN A 94 8.88 -6.36 -1.22
CA GLN A 94 8.58 -5.43 -0.15
C GLN A 94 7.30 -4.66 -0.44
N ILE A 95 6.55 -4.32 0.61
CA ILE A 95 5.31 -3.54 0.51
C ILE A 95 5.48 -2.28 1.34
N LEU A 96 5.03 -1.14 0.81
CA LEU A 96 4.81 0.05 1.62
C LEU A 96 3.31 0.23 1.88
N SER A 97 2.96 0.63 3.10
CA SER A 97 1.59 0.99 3.46
C SER A 97 1.55 2.23 4.33
N LEU A 98 0.51 3.02 4.13
CA LEU A 98 0.20 4.17 4.97
C LEU A 98 -1.17 3.98 5.58
N SER A 99 -1.27 4.24 6.88
CA SER A 99 -2.50 4.09 7.65
C SER A 99 -2.97 5.41 8.25
N ASN A 100 -4.22 5.43 8.71
CA ASN A 100 -4.75 6.55 9.44
C ASN A 100 -4.12 6.78 10.82
N ASP A 101 -3.42 5.76 11.34
CA ASP A 101 -2.56 5.89 12.54
C ASP A 101 -1.43 6.91 12.34
N GLY A 102 -1.11 7.26 11.09
CA GLY A 102 -0.08 8.22 10.71
C GLY A 102 1.27 7.59 10.43
N GLU A 103 1.36 6.26 10.47
CA GLU A 103 2.58 5.51 10.21
C GLU A 103 2.64 5.08 8.74
N LEU A 104 3.79 5.34 8.11
CA LEU A 104 4.21 4.63 6.91
C LEU A 104 4.97 3.38 7.37
N LYS A 105 4.55 2.20 6.95
CA LYS A 105 5.24 0.94 7.23
C LYS A 105 5.79 0.32 5.97
N GLN A 106 6.96 -0.28 6.11
CA GLN A 106 7.52 -1.20 5.13
C GLN A 106 7.39 -2.63 5.66
N TRP A 107 7.00 -3.54 4.77
CA TRP A 107 6.78 -4.94 5.08
C TRP A 107 7.69 -5.80 4.25
N ASP A 108 8.28 -6.80 4.88
CA ASP A 108 8.89 -7.93 4.20
C ASP A 108 7.87 -9.08 4.15
N ILE A 109 7.46 -9.45 2.93
CA ILE A 109 6.46 -10.51 2.69
C ILE A 109 6.98 -11.88 3.12
N LYS A 110 8.29 -12.13 3.04
CA LYS A 110 8.89 -13.44 3.37
C LYS A 110 8.86 -13.64 4.88
N THR A 111 9.33 -12.65 5.64
CA THR A 111 9.45 -12.74 7.10
C THR A 111 8.18 -12.31 7.84
N ASN A 112 7.21 -11.70 7.15
CA ASN A 112 6.04 -11.03 7.74
C ASN A 112 6.44 -9.96 8.79
N SER A 113 7.65 -9.42 8.71
CA SER A 113 8.11 -8.35 9.59
C SER A 113 7.73 -6.98 9.02
N SER A 114 7.67 -5.97 9.88
CA SER A 114 7.49 -4.59 9.44
C SER A 114 8.33 -3.61 10.24
N PHE A 115 8.73 -2.54 9.56
CA PHE A 115 9.38 -1.38 10.17
C PHE A 115 8.55 -0.13 9.86
N SER A 116 8.53 0.82 10.79
CA SER A 116 7.70 2.04 10.67
C SER A 116 8.59 3.26 10.50
N PHE A 117 8.37 4.03 9.45
CA PHE A 117 8.96 5.34 9.30
C PHE A 117 8.21 6.32 10.21
N LYS A 118 8.92 6.84 11.22
CA LYS A 118 8.39 7.92 12.05
C LYS A 118 8.69 9.25 11.38
N SER A 119 7.71 10.16 11.40
CA SER A 119 7.96 11.55 11.03
C SER A 119 8.68 12.26 12.17
N ASP A 120 9.74 12.99 11.82
CA ASP A 120 10.57 13.73 12.77
C ASP A 120 9.83 14.93 13.40
N ASP A 121 8.78 15.45 12.76
CA ASP A 121 8.23 16.80 13.04
C ASP A 121 6.80 16.82 13.61
N ASN A 122 6.31 15.71 14.16
CA ASN A 122 4.92 15.58 14.63
C ASN A 122 3.88 15.88 13.52
N GLU A 123 4.28 15.74 12.25
CA GLU A 123 3.47 15.96 11.07
C GLU A 123 3.12 14.61 10.45
N LYS A 124 1.82 14.31 10.33
CA LYS A 124 1.40 13.01 9.81
C LYS A 124 1.62 12.95 8.31
N ILE A 125 2.16 11.83 7.84
CA ILE A 125 2.18 11.51 6.41
C ILE A 125 0.72 11.34 5.95
N SER A 126 0.33 12.11 4.95
CA SER A 126 -1.03 12.11 4.40
C SER A 126 -1.15 11.21 3.17
N TYR A 127 -0.06 11.07 2.41
CA TYR A 127 0.01 10.22 1.23
C TYR A 127 1.47 9.84 0.91
N PHE A 128 1.66 8.79 0.11
CA PHE A 128 2.97 8.48 -0.45
C PHE A 128 2.86 7.90 -1.86
N ARG A 129 3.95 7.95 -2.62
CA ARG A 129 4.07 7.28 -3.93
C ARG A 129 5.50 6.86 -4.20
N ILE A 130 5.69 5.62 -4.63
CA ILE A 130 6.92 5.11 -5.23
C ILE A 130 6.93 5.50 -6.71
N LEU A 131 8.00 6.15 -7.14
CA LEU A 131 8.24 6.52 -8.53
C LEU A 131 8.82 5.34 -9.30
N LYS A 132 8.70 5.36 -10.64
CA LYS A 132 9.34 4.36 -11.51
C LYS A 132 10.85 4.28 -11.33
N SER A 133 11.49 5.36 -10.89
CA SER A 133 12.91 5.38 -10.53
C SER A 133 13.24 4.52 -9.31
N GLY A 134 12.25 4.14 -8.51
CA GLY A 134 12.42 3.48 -7.21
C GLY A 134 12.51 4.46 -6.05
N ASN A 135 12.46 5.78 -6.28
CA ASN A 135 12.42 6.76 -5.19
C ASN A 135 11.01 6.85 -4.60
N LEU A 136 10.93 7.16 -3.30
CA LEU A 136 9.68 7.36 -2.59
C LEU A 136 9.43 8.86 -2.42
N ILE A 137 8.22 9.32 -2.65
CA ILE A 137 7.76 10.66 -2.24
C ILE A 137 6.72 10.49 -1.14
N THR A 138 6.90 11.19 -0.02
CA THR A 138 5.87 11.32 1.02
C THR A 138 5.33 12.74 1.04
N ALA A 139 4.01 12.86 1.16
CA ALA A 139 3.32 14.12 1.39
C ALA A 139 2.84 14.16 2.84
N TYR A 140 2.89 15.34 3.44
CA TYR A 140 2.55 15.55 4.84
C TYR A 140 1.33 16.45 5.00
N SER A 141 0.67 16.37 6.17
CA SER A 141 -0.63 17.00 6.40
C SER A 141 -0.62 18.54 6.36
N LYS A 142 0.53 19.20 6.51
CA LYS A 142 0.68 20.67 6.44
C LYS A 142 1.30 21.14 5.12
N GLY A 143 1.25 20.32 4.07
CA GLY A 143 1.61 20.72 2.70
C GLY A 143 3.09 20.59 2.35
N ARG A 144 3.89 19.91 3.19
CA ARG A 144 5.27 19.54 2.84
C ARG A 144 5.30 18.24 2.03
N ALA A 145 6.36 18.07 1.24
CA ALA A 145 6.72 16.79 0.64
C ALA A 145 8.19 16.48 0.86
N LYS A 146 8.53 15.21 1.05
CA LYS A 146 9.90 14.71 1.16
C LYS A 146 10.14 13.68 0.06
N LEU A 147 11.26 13.82 -0.63
CA LEU A 147 11.76 12.82 -1.58
C LEU A 147 12.79 11.97 -0.84
N TRP A 148 12.61 10.66 -0.90
CA TRP A 148 13.49 9.66 -0.33
C TRP A 148 14.17 8.91 -1.48
N SER A 149 15.49 8.79 -1.41
CA SER A 149 16.26 7.95 -2.32
C SER A 149 15.93 6.48 -2.09
N SER A 150 15.99 5.63 -3.12
CA SER A 150 15.76 4.17 -2.96
C SER A 150 16.64 3.56 -1.85
N LYS A 151 17.88 4.06 -1.71
CA LYS A 151 18.84 3.62 -0.69
C LYS A 151 18.47 3.96 0.75
N GLU A 152 17.59 4.96 0.95
CA GLU A 152 17.20 5.46 2.27
C GLU A 152 16.04 4.68 2.87
N PHE A 153 15.30 3.92 2.06
CA PHE A 153 14.17 3.12 2.52
C PHE A 153 14.25 1.65 2.09
N GLU A 154 15.40 1.16 1.64
CA GLU A 154 15.67 -0.28 1.54
C GLU A 154 15.83 -0.86 2.95
N LEU A 155 15.11 -1.94 3.28
CA LEU A 155 15.38 -2.73 4.50
C LEU A 155 16.81 -3.27 4.39
N LYS A 156 17.75 -2.67 5.12
CA LYS A 156 19.10 -3.19 5.25
C LYS A 156 19.13 -4.17 6.42
N ASP A 157 19.68 -5.36 6.18
CA ASP A 157 20.29 -6.14 7.26
C ASP A 157 21.39 -5.26 7.88
N ASP A 158 21.46 -5.22 9.21
CA ASP A 158 22.18 -4.24 10.03
C ASP A 158 23.54 -3.73 9.49
N GLU A 159 23.84 -2.47 9.84
CA GLU A 159 25.06 -1.68 9.60
C GLU A 159 25.04 -0.69 8.42
N GLY A 160 24.61 0.54 8.70
CA GLY A 160 24.90 1.67 7.81
C GLY A 160 24.14 2.94 8.17
N ASP A 161 24.77 3.77 9.01
CA ASP A 161 24.38 5.13 9.36
C ASP A 161 24.37 6.05 8.12
N TYR A 162 23.24 6.66 7.75
CA TYR A 162 23.25 7.80 6.82
C TYR A 162 22.07 8.77 6.98
N ASN A 163 22.45 10.01 7.32
CA ASN A 163 21.70 11.26 7.13
C ASN A 163 21.43 11.56 5.65
N SER A 164 20.22 12.04 5.34
CA SER A 164 19.87 12.66 4.06
C SER A 164 18.61 13.54 4.21
N GLU A 165 18.84 14.84 4.33
CA GLU A 165 17.78 15.86 4.34
C GLU A 165 17.65 16.52 2.95
N ASN A 166 16.69 16.09 2.14
CA ASN A 166 16.23 16.84 0.98
C ASN A 166 14.73 17.13 1.13
N PHE A 167 14.42 18.26 1.78
CA PHE A 167 13.06 18.74 1.96
C PHE A 167 12.68 19.73 0.84
N PHE A 168 11.53 19.50 0.20
CA PHE A 168 10.95 20.48 -0.71
C PHE A 168 9.76 21.15 -0.01
N ARG A 169 9.85 22.47 0.24
CA ARG A 169 8.70 23.28 0.66
C ARG A 169 8.02 23.84 -0.59
N CYS A 170 6.74 23.54 -0.76
CA CYS A 170 5.92 24.23 -1.75
C CYS A 170 5.57 25.61 -1.17
N SER A 171 6.31 26.66 -1.56
CA SER A 171 5.89 28.04 -1.29
C SER A 171 4.81 28.41 -2.31
N LEU A 172 3.58 28.63 -1.86
CA LEU A 172 2.58 29.30 -2.69
C LEU A 172 3.11 30.71 -3.01
N MET A 173 3.17 31.06 -4.30
CA MET A 173 3.14 32.44 -4.77
C MET A 173 1.69 32.96 -4.70
#